data_AF-A0AA43IFF2-F1
#
_entry.id   AF-A0AA43IFF2-F1
#
_cell.length_a   1.000
_cell.length_b   1.000
_cell.length_c   1.000
_cell.angle_alpha   90.00
_cell.angle_beta   90.00
_cell.angle_gamma   90.00
#
_symmetry.space_group_name_H-M   'P 1'
#
loop_
_entity.id
_entity.type
_entity.pdbx_description
1 polymer ?
#
loop_
_entity_poly.entity_id
_entity_poly.type
_entity_poly.pdbx_seq_one_letter_code
_entity_poly.pdbx_strand_id
1 'polypeptide(L)'
;MIKNYQIPPLERKITELYQSHHIIESSHLSIELLAKKFNVWIHYHNKKSKGIEVSSGVYSMFLDNRLPEEAQRLEFFHELCHLLRHAGNQLMMPEQFTKAQETEADRFIFYAAIPFFMIEKINLPLNRGEAIGYISREFKVPLNFAKKRFEQIEDRIRQGLYLSTFKYISVTEEIISESTECSNNSTYGSGSEARIQAYYNWDGDCSRPEILVIEHPEGFDWDKPLDIEVARNYESCDLPLHASQEFATVLTGDLSIPSRRGYVTINLSRVAWRHGIAVSRLYLPMEAVEDALNF
;
A
#
# COMPACT_ATOMS: atom_id res chain seq x y z
N MET A 1 11.70 10.17 -13.17
CA MET A 1 10.40 9.96 -12.50
C MET A 1 10.37 8.67 -11.68
N ILE A 2 11.04 7.58 -12.10
CA ILE A 2 10.92 6.24 -11.50
C ILE A 2 11.81 5.93 -10.27
N LYS A 3 12.90 6.70 -10.04
CA LYS A 3 13.93 6.36 -9.01
C LYS A 3 13.43 6.20 -7.56
N ASN A 4 12.24 6.68 -7.23
CA ASN A 4 11.70 6.65 -5.87
C ASN A 4 10.53 5.67 -5.71
N TYR A 5 10.27 4.80 -6.70
CA TYR A 5 9.27 3.76 -6.53
C TYR A 5 9.75 2.71 -5.54
N GLN A 6 9.09 2.64 -4.38
CA GLN A 6 9.32 1.56 -3.41
C GLN A 6 8.51 0.33 -3.84
N ILE A 7 9.21 -0.74 -4.22
CA ILE A 7 8.56 -1.98 -4.69
C ILE A 7 8.01 -2.76 -3.49
N PRO A 8 6.68 -3.00 -3.41
CA PRO A 8 6.06 -3.84 -2.39
C PRO A 8 6.69 -5.22 -2.28
N PRO A 9 6.63 -5.88 -1.11
CA PRO A 9 7.03 -7.28 -0.98
C PRO A 9 6.30 -8.21 -1.96
N LEU A 10 4.99 -8.02 -2.17
CA LEU A 10 4.21 -8.83 -3.12
C LEU A 10 4.70 -8.64 -4.55
N GLU A 11 4.88 -7.39 -4.98
CA GLU A 11 5.38 -7.08 -6.33
C GLU A 11 6.82 -7.55 -6.54
N ARG A 12 7.66 -7.49 -5.50
CA ARG A 12 9.02 -8.02 -5.54
C ARG A 12 9.02 -9.53 -5.79
N LYS A 13 8.20 -10.28 -5.04
CA LYS A 13 8.05 -11.73 -5.22
C LYS A 13 7.56 -12.08 -6.63
N ILE A 14 6.61 -11.33 -7.17
CA ILE A 14 6.13 -11.51 -8.55
C ILE A 14 7.23 -11.21 -9.56
N THR A 15 7.99 -10.15 -9.34
CA THR A 15 9.14 -9.78 -10.20
C THR A 15 10.20 -10.88 -10.21
N GLU A 16 10.59 -11.39 -9.04
CA GLU A 16 11.54 -12.49 -8.90
C GLU A 16 11.03 -13.77 -9.58
N LEU A 17 9.75 -14.10 -9.38
CA LEU A 17 9.10 -15.24 -10.03
C LEU A 17 9.17 -15.08 -11.56
N TYR A 18 8.72 -13.96 -12.10
CA TYR A 18 8.72 -13.71 -13.54
C TYR A 18 10.12 -13.77 -14.13
N GLN A 19 11.10 -13.14 -13.47
CA GLN A 19 12.49 -13.16 -13.92
C GLN A 19 13.08 -14.58 -13.91
N SER A 20 12.82 -15.39 -12.88
CA SER A 20 13.29 -16.79 -12.82
C SER A 20 12.71 -17.65 -13.95
N HIS A 21 11.48 -17.35 -14.38
CA HIS A 21 10.83 -17.99 -15.53
C HIS A 21 11.13 -17.31 -16.88
N HIS A 22 12.02 -16.31 -16.92
CA HIS A 22 12.39 -15.55 -18.11
C HIS A 22 11.20 -14.82 -18.76
N ILE A 23 10.29 -14.29 -17.94
CA ILE A 23 9.14 -13.46 -18.33
C ILE A 23 9.55 -11.99 -18.12
N ILE A 24 10.12 -11.37 -19.15
CA ILE A 24 10.81 -10.07 -19.02
C ILE A 24 10.08 -8.91 -19.75
N GLU A 25 9.15 -9.24 -20.64
CA GLU A 25 8.48 -8.28 -21.54
C GLU A 25 6.96 -8.44 -21.45
N SER A 26 6.22 -7.37 -21.74
CA SER A 26 4.75 -7.34 -21.78
C SER A 26 4.16 -8.41 -22.71
N SER A 27 4.82 -8.65 -23.85
CA SER A 27 4.47 -9.68 -24.83
C SER A 27 4.46 -11.10 -24.23
N HIS A 28 5.30 -11.35 -23.21
CA HIS A 28 5.37 -12.62 -22.52
C HIS A 28 4.21 -12.86 -21.55
N LEU A 29 3.39 -11.84 -21.27
CA LEU A 29 2.30 -11.95 -20.32
C LEU A 29 1.03 -12.57 -20.92
N SER A 30 1.04 -13.06 -22.17
CA SER A 30 -0.11 -13.79 -22.76
C SER A 30 -0.52 -14.99 -21.90
N ILE A 31 -1.82 -15.30 -21.87
CA ILE A 31 -2.37 -16.43 -21.10
C ILE A 31 -1.63 -17.72 -21.48
N GLU A 32 -1.43 -17.95 -22.77
CA GLU A 32 -0.83 -19.16 -23.33
C GLU A 32 0.62 -19.34 -22.87
N LEU A 33 1.43 -18.27 -22.93
CA LEU A 33 2.83 -18.33 -22.52
C LEU A 33 2.97 -18.52 -21.02
N LEU A 34 2.21 -17.76 -20.22
CA LEU A 34 2.24 -17.87 -18.76
C LEU A 34 1.77 -19.24 -18.31
N ALA A 35 0.66 -19.74 -18.86
CA ALA A 35 0.14 -21.07 -18.58
C ALA A 35 1.19 -22.15 -18.87
N LYS A 36 1.87 -22.07 -20.02
CA LYS A 36 2.98 -22.97 -20.35
C LYS A 36 4.14 -22.86 -19.36
N LYS A 37 4.54 -21.65 -18.96
CA LYS A 37 5.65 -21.41 -18.02
C LYS A 37 5.37 -21.93 -16.61
N PHE A 38 4.10 -21.92 -16.19
CA PHE A 38 3.66 -22.35 -14.87
C PHE A 38 2.98 -23.73 -14.86
N ASN A 39 3.07 -24.50 -15.95
CA ASN A 39 2.47 -25.83 -16.07
C ASN A 39 0.96 -25.86 -15.79
N VAL A 40 0.23 -24.87 -16.30
CA VAL A 40 -1.22 -24.73 -16.18
C VAL A 40 -1.89 -25.08 -17.50
N TRP A 41 -2.89 -25.94 -17.45
CA TRP A 41 -3.69 -26.37 -18.59
C TRP A 41 -4.95 -25.51 -18.69
N ILE A 42 -5.10 -24.76 -19.77
CA ILE A 42 -6.22 -23.81 -19.92
C ILE A 42 -7.39 -24.46 -20.63
N HIS A 43 -8.59 -24.26 -20.07
CA HIS A 43 -9.86 -24.70 -20.62
C HIS A 43 -10.84 -23.54 -20.65
N TYR A 44 -11.51 -23.34 -21.78
CA TYR A 44 -12.53 -22.29 -21.94
C TYR A 44 -13.93 -22.88 -21.87
N HIS A 45 -14.81 -22.34 -21.04
CA HIS A 45 -16.20 -22.81 -20.94
C HIS A 45 -17.16 -21.73 -20.42
N ASN A 46 -18.46 -21.95 -20.61
CA ASN A 46 -19.53 -21.04 -20.23
C ASN A 46 -19.87 -21.08 -18.71
N LYS A 47 -18.88 -20.99 -17.80
CA LYS A 47 -19.10 -20.87 -16.34
C LYS A 47 -18.01 -20.01 -15.71
N LYS A 48 -18.23 -19.58 -14.45
CA LYS A 48 -17.26 -18.81 -13.66
C LYS A 48 -15.88 -19.49 -13.68
N SER A 49 -14.85 -18.68 -13.84
CA SER A 49 -13.45 -19.11 -13.84
C SER A 49 -13.04 -19.77 -12.53
N LYS A 50 -12.08 -20.70 -12.63
CA LYS A 50 -11.54 -21.45 -11.50
C LYS A 50 -10.20 -22.12 -11.80
N GLY A 51 -9.22 -21.95 -10.92
CA GLY A 51 -8.00 -22.75 -10.86
C GLY A 51 -8.16 -23.99 -9.98
N ILE A 52 -7.63 -25.13 -10.41
CA ILE A 52 -7.49 -26.33 -9.58
C ILE A 52 -6.11 -26.98 -9.78
N GLU A 53 -5.57 -27.54 -8.70
CA GLU A 53 -4.46 -28.50 -8.79
C GLU A 53 -5.04 -29.90 -9.01
N VAL A 54 -4.71 -30.52 -10.14
CA VAL A 54 -5.22 -31.85 -10.52
C VAL A 54 -4.34 -32.95 -9.94
N SER A 55 -3.04 -32.71 -9.90
CA SER A 55 -2.03 -33.55 -9.26
C SER A 55 -0.85 -32.66 -8.85
N SER A 56 0.06 -33.16 -8.01
CA SER A 56 1.16 -32.36 -7.46
C SER A 56 1.93 -31.60 -8.55
N GLY A 57 1.82 -30.27 -8.54
CA GLY A 57 2.49 -29.38 -9.50
C GLY A 57 1.90 -29.37 -10.92
N VAL A 58 0.71 -29.94 -11.12
CA VAL A 58 -0.04 -29.93 -12.38
C VAL A 58 -1.39 -29.26 -12.16
N TYR A 59 -1.58 -28.13 -12.83
CA TYR A 59 -2.74 -27.28 -12.64
C TYR A 59 -3.63 -27.28 -13.88
N SER A 60 -4.94 -27.19 -13.67
CA SER A 60 -5.92 -26.87 -14.70
C SER A 60 -6.63 -25.58 -14.31
N MET A 61 -6.80 -24.69 -15.28
CA MET A 61 -7.55 -23.46 -15.13
C MET A 61 -8.68 -23.41 -16.14
N PHE A 62 -9.84 -23.09 -15.61
CA PHE A 62 -11.12 -23.00 -16.27
C PHE A 62 -11.43 -21.51 -16.41
N LEU A 63 -11.57 -21.00 -17.63
CA LEU A 63 -11.82 -19.57 -17.92
C LEU A 63 -13.20 -19.37 -18.54
N ASP A 64 -13.92 -18.35 -18.05
CA ASP A 64 -15.26 -17.99 -18.53
C ASP A 64 -15.19 -17.35 -19.92
N ASN A 65 -15.48 -18.13 -20.96
CA ASN A 65 -15.39 -17.68 -22.34
C ASN A 65 -16.54 -16.76 -22.79
N ARG A 66 -17.47 -16.42 -21.88
CA ARG A 66 -18.52 -15.43 -22.11
C ARG A 66 -18.03 -14.00 -21.87
N LEU A 67 -16.89 -13.85 -21.20
CA LEU A 67 -16.30 -12.55 -20.91
C LEU A 67 -15.50 -12.01 -22.10
N PRO A 68 -15.35 -10.68 -22.22
CA PRO A 68 -14.38 -10.09 -23.14
C PRO A 68 -12.95 -10.56 -22.85
N GLU A 69 -12.08 -10.58 -23.85
CA GLU A 69 -10.69 -11.08 -23.71
C GLU A 69 -9.91 -10.39 -22.59
N GLU A 70 -10.04 -9.07 -22.46
CA GLU A 70 -9.38 -8.30 -21.39
C GLU A 70 -9.87 -8.71 -20.00
N ALA A 71 -11.15 -9.07 -19.86
CA ALA A 71 -11.71 -9.53 -18.59
C ALA A 71 -11.29 -10.98 -18.28
N GLN A 72 -11.29 -11.88 -19.28
CA GLN A 72 -10.75 -13.24 -19.13
C GLN A 72 -9.29 -13.21 -18.69
N ARG A 73 -8.52 -12.24 -19.21
CA ARG A 73 -7.13 -12.04 -18.83
C ARG A 73 -6.96 -11.63 -17.37
N LEU A 74 -7.83 -10.75 -16.85
CA LEU A 74 -7.81 -10.42 -15.42
C LEU A 74 -8.21 -11.63 -14.55
N GLU A 75 -9.22 -12.40 -14.96
CA GLU A 75 -9.59 -13.64 -14.28
C GLU A 75 -8.46 -14.68 -14.31
N PHE A 76 -7.72 -14.80 -15.41
CA PHE A 76 -6.53 -15.64 -15.48
C PHE A 76 -5.51 -15.28 -14.40
N PHE A 77 -5.20 -13.99 -14.21
CA PHE A 77 -4.27 -13.55 -13.18
C PHE A 77 -4.80 -13.77 -11.76
N HIS A 78 -6.12 -13.63 -11.55
CA HIS A 78 -6.78 -13.93 -10.28
C HIS A 78 -6.60 -15.41 -9.91
N GLU A 79 -6.98 -16.30 -10.83
CA GLU A 79 -6.87 -17.74 -10.65
C GLU A 79 -5.41 -18.19 -10.56
N LEU A 80 -4.49 -17.53 -11.27
CA LEU A 80 -3.06 -17.80 -11.15
C LEU A 80 -2.54 -17.47 -9.74
N CYS A 81 -3.05 -16.42 -9.08
CA CYS A 81 -2.73 -16.16 -7.68
C CYS A 81 -3.13 -17.35 -6.79
N HIS A 82 -4.36 -17.86 -6.97
CA HIS A 82 -4.84 -19.01 -6.22
C HIS A 82 -3.93 -20.23 -6.40
N LEU A 83 -3.56 -20.54 -7.64
CA LEU A 83 -2.70 -21.69 -7.95
C LEU A 83 -1.29 -21.57 -7.35
N LEU A 84 -0.70 -20.38 -7.41
CA LEU A 84 0.69 -20.17 -7.03
C LEU A 84 0.89 -19.91 -5.53
N ARG A 85 -0.12 -19.38 -4.84
CA ARG A 85 0.05 -18.79 -3.51
C ARG A 85 -0.90 -19.32 -2.46
N HIS A 86 -2.04 -19.87 -2.86
CA HIS A 86 -3.07 -20.31 -1.93
C HIS A 86 -3.14 -21.83 -1.85
N ALA A 87 -3.42 -22.34 -0.66
CA ALA A 87 -3.66 -23.75 -0.40
C ALA A 87 -4.96 -23.91 0.39
N GLY A 88 -5.51 -25.13 0.37
CA GLY A 88 -6.74 -25.47 1.08
C GLY A 88 -8.00 -25.33 0.23
N ASN A 89 -9.07 -26.00 0.68
CA ASN A 89 -10.36 -25.97 0.01
C ASN A 89 -11.20 -24.79 0.54
N GLN A 90 -11.40 -23.75 -0.28
CA GLN A 90 -12.16 -22.55 0.09
C GLN A 90 -13.59 -22.83 0.59
N LEU A 91 -14.21 -23.97 0.22
CA LEU A 91 -15.53 -24.37 0.73
C LEU A 91 -15.50 -24.87 2.17
N MET A 92 -14.32 -25.28 2.65
CA MET A 92 -14.10 -25.83 3.99
C MET A 92 -13.34 -24.86 4.90
N MET A 93 -12.72 -23.83 4.33
CA MET A 93 -11.95 -22.85 5.09
C MET A 93 -12.87 -21.86 5.80
N PRO A 94 -12.49 -21.36 7.00
CA PRO A 94 -13.23 -20.29 7.64
C PRO A 94 -13.28 -19.03 6.76
N GLU A 95 -14.40 -18.32 6.80
CA GLU A 95 -14.68 -17.16 5.93
C GLU A 95 -13.59 -16.10 5.95
N GLN A 96 -12.99 -15.85 7.11
CA GLN A 96 -11.91 -14.87 7.27
C GLN A 96 -10.67 -15.22 6.42
N PHE A 97 -10.32 -16.51 6.32
CA PHE A 97 -9.19 -16.97 5.50
C PHE A 97 -9.51 -16.88 4.01
N THR A 98 -10.73 -17.27 3.61
CA THR A 98 -11.18 -17.14 2.22
C THR A 98 -11.18 -15.67 1.78
N LYS A 99 -11.69 -14.76 2.63
CA LYS A 99 -11.69 -13.31 2.35
C LYS A 99 -10.27 -12.75 2.23
N ALA A 100 -9.34 -13.20 3.07
CA ALA A 100 -7.94 -12.80 2.97
C ALA A 100 -7.30 -13.25 1.65
N GLN A 101 -7.57 -14.48 1.22
CA GLN A 101 -7.10 -15.00 -0.08
C GLN A 101 -7.67 -14.21 -1.26
N GLU A 102 -8.97 -13.92 -1.29
CA GLU A 102 -9.56 -13.11 -2.37
C GLU A 102 -8.98 -11.69 -2.38
N THR A 103 -8.78 -11.09 -1.20
CA THR A 103 -8.16 -9.75 -1.09
C THR A 103 -6.72 -9.74 -1.60
N GLU A 104 -5.94 -10.80 -1.32
CA GLU A 104 -4.60 -10.94 -1.88
C GLU A 104 -4.63 -11.14 -3.39
N ALA A 105 -5.55 -11.96 -3.91
CA ALA A 105 -5.73 -12.19 -5.33
C ALA A 105 -6.08 -10.90 -6.09
N ASP A 106 -7.03 -10.09 -5.57
CA ASP A 106 -7.39 -8.79 -6.14
C ASP A 106 -6.19 -7.84 -6.28
N ARG A 107 -5.25 -7.89 -5.31
CA ARG A 107 -4.01 -7.09 -5.34
C ARG A 107 -3.00 -7.68 -6.31
N PHE A 108 -2.84 -9.01 -6.30
CA PHE A 108 -1.91 -9.74 -7.14
C PHE A 108 -2.12 -9.41 -8.62
N ILE A 109 -3.37 -9.31 -9.09
CA ILE A 109 -3.68 -9.03 -10.50
C ILE A 109 -2.98 -7.75 -10.98
N PHE A 110 -2.93 -6.68 -10.18
CA PHE A 110 -2.31 -5.42 -10.59
C PHE A 110 -0.83 -5.57 -10.89
N TYR A 111 -0.11 -6.30 -10.04
CA TYR A 111 1.33 -6.55 -10.20
C TYR A 111 1.63 -7.58 -11.26
N ALA A 112 0.81 -8.63 -11.35
CA ALA A 112 1.01 -9.72 -12.29
C ALA A 112 0.66 -9.32 -13.73
N ALA A 113 -0.40 -8.54 -13.91
CA ALA A 113 -0.86 -8.08 -15.22
C ALA A 113 -0.08 -6.85 -15.72
N ILE A 114 0.38 -5.99 -14.81
CA ILE A 114 1.13 -4.77 -15.14
C ILE A 114 2.34 -4.60 -14.18
N PRO A 115 3.39 -5.42 -14.35
CA PRO A 115 4.56 -5.37 -13.48
C PRO A 115 5.33 -4.05 -13.63
N PHE A 116 5.69 -3.41 -12.53
CA PHE A 116 6.39 -2.13 -12.56
C PHE A 116 7.74 -2.21 -13.28
N PHE A 117 8.49 -3.30 -13.09
CA PHE A 117 9.80 -3.48 -13.74
C PHE A 117 9.72 -3.53 -15.28
N MET A 118 8.54 -3.83 -15.84
CA MET A 118 8.30 -3.75 -17.28
C MET A 118 7.94 -2.32 -17.69
N ILE A 119 7.11 -1.63 -16.91
CA ILE A 119 6.78 -0.21 -17.11
C ILE A 119 8.04 0.66 -17.07
N GLU A 120 8.94 0.40 -16.13
CA GLU A 120 10.18 1.18 -15.94
C GLU A 120 11.05 1.25 -17.20
N LYS A 121 10.95 0.23 -18.08
CA LYS A 121 11.71 0.13 -19.32
C LYS A 121 11.04 0.84 -20.50
N ILE A 122 9.79 1.30 -20.33
CA ILE A 122 8.99 1.91 -21.38
C ILE A 122 9.09 3.44 -21.27
N ASN A 123 9.32 4.10 -22.40
CA ASN A 123 9.21 5.55 -22.50
C ASN A 123 7.73 5.95 -22.61
N LEU A 124 7.08 6.16 -21.46
CA LEU A 124 5.69 6.59 -21.42
C LEU A 124 5.51 8.03 -21.94
N PRO A 125 4.39 8.34 -22.62
CA PRO A 125 3.99 9.70 -22.95
C PRO A 125 3.94 10.61 -21.70
N LEU A 126 4.24 11.89 -21.88
CA LEU A 126 4.16 12.88 -20.80
C LEU A 126 2.71 13.17 -20.39
N ASN A 127 1.77 13.08 -21.34
CA ASN A 127 0.36 13.27 -21.05
C ASN A 127 -0.17 12.06 -20.27
N ARG A 128 -0.73 12.32 -19.08
CA ARG A 128 -1.26 11.29 -18.18
C ARG A 128 -2.30 10.38 -18.84
N GLY A 129 -3.23 10.94 -19.60
CA GLY A 129 -4.28 10.17 -20.28
C GLY A 129 -3.70 9.27 -21.38
N GLU A 130 -2.73 9.78 -22.14
CA GLU A 130 -2.03 9.00 -23.17
C GLU A 130 -1.17 7.88 -22.57
N ALA A 131 -0.49 8.14 -21.44
CA ALA A 131 0.28 7.13 -20.72
C ALA A 131 -0.61 5.98 -20.21
N ILE A 132 -1.75 6.30 -19.61
CA ILE A 132 -2.74 5.30 -19.17
C ILE A 132 -3.26 4.49 -20.36
N GLY A 133 -3.60 5.17 -21.46
CA GLY A 133 -4.05 4.51 -22.69
C GLY A 133 -2.96 3.62 -23.30
N TYR A 134 -1.69 4.03 -23.23
CA TYR A 134 -0.55 3.23 -23.66
C TYR A 134 -0.43 1.96 -22.82
N ILE A 135 -0.44 2.08 -21.48
CA ILE A 135 -0.35 0.93 -20.56
C ILE A 135 -1.50 -0.05 -20.80
N SER A 136 -2.72 0.44 -20.95
CA SER A 136 -3.90 -0.40 -21.24
C SER A 136 -3.68 -1.25 -22.49
N ARG A 137 -3.21 -0.64 -23.59
CA ARG A 137 -2.94 -1.36 -24.85
C ARG A 137 -1.76 -2.32 -24.74
N GLU A 138 -0.66 -1.87 -24.15
CA GLU A 138 0.60 -2.63 -24.03
C GLU A 138 0.42 -3.91 -23.21
N PHE A 139 -0.30 -3.81 -22.08
CA PHE A 139 -0.54 -4.95 -21.18
C PHE A 139 -1.86 -5.68 -21.47
N LYS A 140 -2.64 -5.20 -22.45
CA LYS A 140 -3.93 -5.75 -22.90
C LYS A 140 -4.96 -5.87 -21.78
N VAL A 141 -5.12 -4.80 -21.00
CA VAL A 141 -6.01 -4.74 -19.84
C VAL A 141 -7.02 -3.59 -19.99
N PRO A 142 -8.17 -3.65 -19.30
CA PRO A 142 -9.17 -2.59 -19.37
C PRO A 142 -8.60 -1.23 -18.96
N LEU A 143 -9.03 -0.16 -19.65
CA LEU A 143 -8.52 1.20 -19.42
C LEU A 143 -8.64 1.63 -17.95
N ASN A 144 -9.75 1.31 -17.30
CA ASN A 144 -9.96 1.63 -15.87
C ASN A 144 -9.00 0.85 -14.96
N PHE A 145 -8.63 -0.37 -15.33
CA PHE A 145 -7.66 -1.18 -14.58
C PHE A 145 -6.25 -0.59 -14.72
N ALA A 146 -5.85 -0.24 -15.94
CA ALA A 146 -4.59 0.47 -16.20
C ALA A 146 -4.52 1.82 -15.46
N LYS A 147 -5.61 2.58 -15.44
CA LYS A 147 -5.72 3.84 -14.68
C LYS A 147 -5.43 3.63 -13.20
N LYS A 148 -6.09 2.65 -12.57
CA LYS A 148 -5.87 2.32 -11.14
C LYS A 148 -4.43 1.94 -10.86
N ARG A 149 -3.81 1.11 -11.72
CA ARG A 149 -2.39 0.74 -11.58
C ARG A 149 -1.49 1.96 -11.72
N PHE A 150 -1.76 2.83 -12.69
CA PHE A 150 -0.97 4.04 -12.91
C PHE A 150 -1.04 4.97 -11.68
N GLU A 151 -2.24 5.18 -11.14
CA GLU A 151 -2.47 5.95 -9.90
C GLU A 151 -1.67 5.37 -8.73
N GLN A 152 -1.77 4.06 -8.52
CA GLN A 152 -0.97 3.36 -7.52
C GLN A 152 0.54 3.58 -7.70
N ILE A 153 1.02 3.63 -8.95
CA ILE A 153 2.42 3.91 -9.24
C ILE A 153 2.80 5.35 -8.89
N GLU A 154 1.97 6.31 -9.26
CA GLU A 154 2.16 7.72 -8.91
C GLU A 154 2.20 7.92 -7.39
N ASP A 155 1.26 7.30 -6.66
CA ASP A 155 1.20 7.34 -5.20
C ASP A 155 2.50 6.82 -4.57
N ARG A 156 3.01 5.68 -5.05
CA ARG A 156 4.25 5.08 -4.53
C ARG A 156 5.50 5.88 -4.82
N ILE A 157 5.59 6.49 -6.00
CA ILE A 157 6.69 7.42 -6.31
C ILE A 157 6.64 8.62 -5.37
N ARG A 158 5.44 9.17 -5.11
CA ARG A 158 5.24 10.27 -4.16
C ARG A 158 5.60 9.87 -2.73
N GLN A 159 5.17 8.70 -2.27
CA GLN A 159 5.53 8.15 -0.95
C GLN A 159 7.05 7.97 -0.82
N GLY A 160 7.72 7.36 -1.80
CA GLY A 160 9.16 7.20 -1.73
C GLY A 160 9.94 8.52 -1.76
N LEU A 161 9.46 9.51 -2.53
CA LEU A 161 9.99 10.88 -2.50
C LEU A 161 9.85 11.50 -1.10
N TYR A 162 8.66 11.36 -0.53
CA TYR A 162 8.34 11.84 0.81
C TYR A 162 9.30 11.22 1.83
N LEU A 163 9.34 9.88 1.95
CA LEU A 163 10.22 9.15 2.87
C LEU A 163 11.70 9.52 2.70
N SER A 164 12.17 9.65 1.46
CA SER A 164 13.56 10.06 1.18
C SER A 164 13.86 11.48 1.69
N THR A 165 12.88 12.38 1.63
CA THR A 165 12.99 13.76 2.12
C THR A 165 13.01 13.79 3.65
N PHE A 166 12.15 13.01 4.31
CA PHE A 166 12.16 12.90 5.79
C PHE A 166 13.45 12.31 6.31
N LYS A 167 13.91 11.21 5.72
CA LYS A 167 15.19 10.61 6.11
C LYS A 167 16.34 11.60 6.01
N TYR A 168 16.35 12.44 4.97
CA TYR A 168 17.36 13.49 4.82
C TYR A 168 17.23 14.56 5.93
N ILE A 169 16.01 15.01 6.23
CA ILE A 169 15.74 15.99 7.28
C ILE A 169 16.13 15.44 8.67
N SER A 170 15.74 14.21 9.00
CA SER A 170 16.08 13.56 10.27
C SER A 170 17.60 13.44 10.46
N VAL A 171 18.33 13.03 9.42
CA VAL A 171 19.81 13.00 9.45
C VAL A 171 20.40 14.39 9.67
N THR A 172 19.81 15.45 9.11
CA THR A 172 20.28 16.82 9.37
C THR A 172 19.91 17.35 10.75
N GLU A 173 18.80 16.90 11.34
CA GLU A 173 18.36 17.30 12.68
C GLU A 173 19.13 16.57 13.80
N GLU A 174 19.54 15.31 13.58
CA GLU A 174 20.46 14.58 14.48
C GLU A 174 21.82 15.27 14.61
N ILE A 175 22.29 15.95 13.57
CA ILE A 175 23.54 16.73 13.58
C ILE A 175 23.39 18.02 14.42
N ILE A 176 22.15 18.50 14.65
CA ILE A 176 21.88 19.81 15.25
C ILE A 176 21.41 19.72 16.72
N SER A 177 21.00 18.53 17.21
CA SER A 177 20.28 18.38 18.49
C SER A 177 21.09 17.83 19.67
N GLU A 178 22.41 18.06 19.72
CA GLU A 178 23.26 17.72 20.87
C GLU A 178 23.20 18.72 22.05
N SER A 179 22.14 19.54 22.17
CA SER A 179 22.00 20.41 23.35
C SER A 179 20.56 20.70 23.77
N THR A 180 20.26 20.26 25.00
CA THR A 180 19.38 20.85 26.03
C THR A 180 18.06 20.13 26.31
N GLU A 181 18.01 19.47 27.47
CA GLU A 181 16.82 19.02 28.18
C GLU A 181 16.19 20.15 29.01
N CYS A 182 14.85 20.17 29.14
CA CYS A 182 14.19 20.36 30.44
C CYS A 182 12.67 20.11 30.41
N SER A 183 12.19 19.74 31.59
CA SER A 183 10.92 19.18 32.06
C SER A 183 9.78 20.17 32.37
N ASN A 184 8.50 19.72 32.35
CA ASN A 184 7.56 19.68 33.53
C ASN A 184 6.04 19.64 33.19
N ASN A 185 5.35 18.63 33.75
CA ASN A 185 4.07 18.62 34.49
C ASN A 185 2.78 19.39 34.07
N SER A 186 1.72 18.60 33.79
CA SER A 186 0.46 18.47 34.57
C SER A 186 -0.92 18.84 33.96
N THR A 187 -1.85 17.90 34.18
CA THR A 187 -3.29 17.99 34.52
C THR A 187 -4.40 18.14 33.44
N TYR A 188 -5.33 17.19 33.55
CA TYR A 188 -6.60 16.90 32.87
C TYR A 188 -7.52 18.07 32.51
N GLY A 189 -8.17 17.95 31.34
CA GLY A 189 -9.35 18.70 30.95
C GLY A 189 -10.09 18.03 29.79
N SER A 190 -11.35 17.65 30.04
CA SER A 190 -12.33 17.04 29.13
C SER A 190 -12.51 17.85 27.84
N GLY A 191 -12.13 17.27 26.70
CA GLY A 191 -12.39 17.79 25.35
C GLY A 191 -12.86 16.65 24.45
N SER A 192 -13.60 16.98 23.38
CA SER A 192 -14.09 16.00 22.41
C SER A 192 -12.94 15.08 21.93
N GLU A 193 -13.20 13.77 21.89
CA GLU A 193 -12.13 12.79 21.61
C GLU A 193 -11.64 12.95 20.16
N ALA A 194 -10.32 12.99 19.96
CA ALA A 194 -9.73 13.05 18.62
C ALA A 194 -10.21 11.86 17.78
N ARG A 195 -10.65 12.13 16.54
CA ARG A 195 -11.05 11.09 15.59
C ARG A 195 -9.79 10.54 14.96
N ILE A 196 -9.53 9.25 15.16
CA ILE A 196 -8.36 8.57 14.61
C ILE A 196 -8.82 7.48 13.66
N GLN A 197 -8.30 7.52 12.44
CA GLN A 197 -8.54 6.53 11.40
C GLN A 197 -7.20 5.95 10.94
N ALA A 198 -7.25 4.75 10.39
CA ALA A 198 -6.09 4.03 9.91
C ALA A 198 -6.08 4.02 8.38
N TYR A 199 -5.05 4.60 7.79
CA TYR A 199 -4.78 4.38 6.38
C TYR A 199 -3.91 3.13 6.24
N TYR A 200 -4.50 2.11 5.61
CA TYR A 200 -3.78 0.93 5.16
C TYR A 200 -3.46 1.14 3.70
N ASN A 201 -2.18 1.16 3.36
CA ASN A 201 -1.79 1.06 1.97
C ASN A 201 -2.30 -0.28 1.46
N TRP A 202 -3.08 -0.25 0.38
CA TRP A 202 -3.86 -1.36 -0.15
C TRP A 202 -2.98 -2.58 -0.54
N ASP A 203 -1.67 -2.50 -0.40
CA ASP A 203 -0.69 -3.44 -0.90
C ASP A 203 0.45 -3.80 0.08
N GLY A 204 0.30 -3.44 1.36
CA GLY A 204 1.09 -3.98 2.47
C GLY A 204 0.46 -5.23 3.12
N ASP A 205 1.17 -5.81 4.10
CA ASP A 205 0.53 -6.66 5.10
C ASP A 205 -0.46 -5.79 5.87
N CYS A 206 -1.77 -6.00 5.68
CA CYS A 206 -2.80 -5.25 6.41
C CYS A 206 -2.84 -5.62 7.90
N SER A 207 -1.85 -6.35 8.41
CA SER A 207 -1.63 -6.52 9.84
C SER A 207 -1.47 -5.19 10.58
N ARG A 208 -0.99 -4.13 9.91
CA ARG A 208 -0.83 -2.81 10.52
C ARG A 208 -1.11 -1.65 9.54
N PRO A 209 -1.59 -0.50 10.05
CA PRO A 209 -1.73 0.70 9.23
C PRO A 209 -0.36 1.20 8.76
N GLU A 210 -0.34 1.95 7.67
CA GLU A 210 0.85 2.70 7.26
C GLU A 210 0.86 4.08 7.95
N ILE A 211 -0.31 4.70 8.08
CA ILE A 211 -0.48 6.03 8.67
C ILE A 211 -1.72 6.03 9.57
N LEU A 212 -1.60 6.61 10.76
CA LEU A 212 -2.75 7.03 11.55
C LEU A 212 -3.11 8.47 11.15
N VAL A 213 -4.36 8.66 10.71
CA VAL A 213 -4.94 9.94 10.38
C VAL A 213 -5.72 10.44 11.58
N ILE A 214 -5.27 11.56 12.15
CA ILE A 214 -5.81 12.12 13.39
C ILE A 214 -6.49 13.44 13.04
N GLU A 215 -7.75 13.60 13.41
CA GLU A 215 -8.54 14.80 13.23
C GLU A 215 -9.13 15.25 14.56
N HIS A 216 -9.11 16.56 14.81
CA HIS A 216 -9.80 17.14 15.95
C HIS A 216 -10.89 18.09 15.44
N PRO A 217 -12.20 17.79 15.64
CA PRO A 217 -13.29 18.61 15.11
C PRO A 217 -13.25 20.07 15.56
N GLU A 218 -12.70 20.34 16.74
CA GLU A 218 -12.58 21.67 17.34
C GLU A 218 -11.16 22.27 17.20
N GLY A 219 -10.27 21.61 16.47
CA GLY A 219 -8.85 21.97 16.35
C GLY A 219 -7.99 21.43 17.49
N PHE A 220 -6.68 21.36 17.28
CA PHE A 220 -5.74 20.82 18.25
C PHE A 220 -5.41 21.83 19.36
N ASP A 221 -5.28 21.35 20.61
CA ASP A 221 -4.69 22.12 21.70
C ASP A 221 -3.16 22.04 21.60
N TRP A 222 -2.56 23.00 20.90
CA TRP A 222 -1.14 22.96 20.54
C TRP A 222 -0.17 23.08 21.73
N ASP A 223 -0.65 23.53 22.89
CA ASP A 223 0.14 23.65 24.12
C ASP A 223 0.11 22.36 24.95
N LYS A 224 -0.70 21.37 24.57
CA LYS A 224 -0.82 20.09 25.27
C LYS A 224 -0.30 18.92 24.45
N PRO A 225 0.30 17.90 25.09
CA PRO A 225 0.62 16.66 24.42
C PRO A 225 -0.65 15.88 24.05
N LEU A 226 -0.58 15.10 22.98
CA LEU A 226 -1.66 14.22 22.53
C LEU A 226 -1.22 12.76 22.59
N ASP A 227 -1.84 11.97 23.48
CA ASP A 227 -1.56 10.55 23.62
C ASP A 227 -2.35 9.72 22.59
N ILE A 228 -1.66 8.82 21.88
CA ILE A 228 -2.22 7.95 20.85
C ILE A 228 -1.97 6.49 21.21
N GLU A 229 -3.02 5.68 21.21
CA GLU A 229 -2.94 4.23 21.40
C GLU A 229 -2.63 3.53 20.08
N VAL A 230 -1.35 3.30 19.82
CA VAL A 230 -0.86 2.77 18.54
C VAL A 230 -1.35 1.34 18.27
N ALA A 231 -1.56 0.56 19.33
CA ALA A 231 -1.99 -0.84 19.23
C ALA A 231 -3.51 -1.02 19.05
N ARG A 232 -4.29 0.07 19.00
CA ARG A 232 -5.74 0.00 18.83
C ARG A 232 -6.11 -0.27 17.37
N ASN A 233 -7.18 -1.03 17.17
CA ASN A 233 -7.78 -1.21 15.84
C ASN A 233 -8.63 0.01 15.48
N TYR A 234 -8.12 0.87 14.60
CA TYR A 234 -8.84 2.04 14.09
C TYR A 234 -9.60 1.72 12.80
N GLU A 235 -10.69 2.47 12.55
CA GLU A 235 -11.45 2.34 11.30
C GLU A 235 -10.60 2.73 10.09
N SER A 236 -10.71 1.97 9.00
CA SER A 236 -9.96 2.24 7.77
C SER A 236 -10.44 3.52 7.09
N CYS A 237 -9.52 4.31 6.53
CA CYS A 237 -9.84 5.43 5.64
C CYS A 237 -9.01 5.41 4.36
N ASP A 238 -9.51 6.09 3.32
CA ASP A 238 -8.71 6.45 2.15
C ASP A 238 -7.87 7.69 2.48
N LEU A 239 -6.67 7.81 1.90
CA LEU A 239 -5.87 9.02 2.06
C LEU A 239 -6.60 10.19 1.37
N PRO A 240 -6.94 11.28 2.08
CA PRO A 240 -7.58 12.44 1.47
C PRO A 240 -6.68 13.08 0.40
N LEU A 241 -7.26 13.46 -0.74
CA LEU A 241 -6.59 14.25 -1.79
C LEU A 241 -5.96 15.50 -1.16
N HIS A 242 -4.68 15.74 -1.43
CA HIS A 242 -3.90 16.81 -0.82
C HIS A 242 -4.51 18.20 -1.06
N ALA A 243 -5.22 18.74 -0.08
CA ALA A 243 -5.31 20.17 0.14
C ALA A 243 -4.11 20.56 1.02
N SER A 244 -3.10 21.20 0.42
CA SER A 244 -1.79 21.50 1.03
C SER A 244 -1.81 22.47 2.23
N GLN A 245 -2.99 22.76 2.80
CA GLN A 245 -3.16 23.70 3.91
C GLN A 245 -3.88 23.10 5.14
N GLU A 246 -4.32 21.84 5.10
CA GLU A 246 -5.15 21.27 6.17
C GLU A 246 -4.48 20.16 6.99
N PHE A 247 -3.24 19.76 6.66
CA PHE A 247 -2.57 18.66 7.36
C PHE A 247 -1.12 18.94 7.74
N ALA A 248 -0.67 18.35 8.85
CA ALA A 248 0.73 18.27 9.25
C ALA A 248 1.14 16.81 9.45
N THR A 249 2.42 16.52 9.21
CA THR A 249 2.96 15.20 9.52
C THR A 249 3.75 15.24 10.81
N VAL A 250 3.45 14.29 11.68
CA VAL A 250 4.17 14.02 12.92
C VAL A 250 5.47 13.27 12.59
N LEU A 251 6.59 13.77 13.10
CA LEU A 251 7.91 13.17 12.93
C LEU A 251 8.34 12.44 14.20
N THR A 252 9.34 11.58 14.07
CA THR A 252 9.97 10.87 15.21
C THR A 252 10.36 11.83 16.33
N GLY A 253 10.94 12.98 16.00
CA GLY A 253 11.32 14.02 16.97
C GLY A 253 10.13 14.74 17.65
N ASP A 254 8.92 14.59 17.14
CA ASP A 254 7.71 15.09 17.81
C ASP A 254 7.15 14.08 18.81
N LEU A 255 7.67 12.85 18.84
CA LEU A 255 7.14 11.77 19.66
C LEU A 255 7.93 11.60 20.97
N SER A 256 7.21 11.22 22.02
CA SER A 256 7.78 10.67 23.24
C SER A 256 7.08 9.37 23.61
N ILE A 257 7.82 8.45 24.23
CA ILE A 257 7.30 7.15 24.64
C ILE A 257 6.88 7.21 26.10
N PRO A 258 5.57 7.25 26.42
CA PRO A 258 5.12 7.22 27.81
C PRO A 258 5.41 5.84 28.43
N SER A 259 5.48 5.78 29.77
CA SER A 259 5.67 4.50 30.48
C SER A 259 4.52 3.49 30.28
N ARG A 260 3.41 3.93 29.69
CA ARG A 260 2.25 3.09 29.34
C ARG A 260 2.52 2.37 28.01
N ARG A 261 2.59 1.05 28.05
CA ARG A 261 2.80 0.22 26.85
C ARG A 261 1.71 0.43 25.80
N GLY A 262 2.11 0.49 24.53
CA GLY A 262 1.20 0.61 23.38
C GLY A 262 0.75 2.04 23.06
N TYR A 263 1.32 3.03 23.75
CA TYR A 263 1.02 4.45 23.54
C TYR A 263 2.25 5.20 23.04
N VAL A 264 2.01 6.25 22.26
CA VAL A 264 2.98 7.32 21.97
C VAL A 264 2.33 8.65 22.28
N THR A 265 3.16 9.62 22.67
CA THR A 265 2.71 10.97 22.98
C THR A 265 3.25 11.92 21.92
N ILE A 266 2.36 12.63 21.23
CA ILE A 266 2.72 13.65 20.24
C ILE A 266 2.90 14.99 20.95
N ASN A 267 4.06 15.61 20.77
CA ASN A 267 4.33 16.97 21.19
C ASN A 267 3.78 17.96 20.16
N LEU A 268 2.53 18.37 20.34
CA LEU A 268 1.82 19.26 19.43
C LEU A 268 2.54 20.62 19.25
N SER A 269 3.20 21.13 20.28
CA SER A 269 3.93 22.40 20.19
C SER A 269 5.08 22.37 19.17
N ARG A 270 5.77 21.22 19.03
CA ARG A 270 6.81 21.00 18.02
C ARG A 270 6.22 20.91 16.61
N VAL A 271 5.10 20.21 16.47
CA VAL A 271 4.36 20.13 15.20
C VAL A 271 3.87 21.51 14.75
N ALA A 272 3.28 22.29 15.67
CA ALA A 272 2.82 23.66 15.44
C ALA A 272 3.96 24.59 15.02
N TRP A 273 5.14 24.45 15.62
CA TRP A 273 6.31 25.24 15.25
C TRP A 273 6.72 25.03 13.78
N ARG A 274 6.60 23.79 13.26
CA ARG A 274 6.95 23.45 11.87
C ARG A 274 5.86 23.82 10.87
N HIS A 275 4.60 23.60 11.22
CA HIS A 275 3.48 23.64 10.27
C HIS A 275 2.47 24.76 10.52
N GLY A 276 2.63 25.52 11.60
CA GLY A 276 1.65 26.49 12.06
C GLY A 276 0.44 25.84 12.75
N ILE A 277 -0.42 26.67 13.33
CA ILE A 277 -1.57 26.24 14.13
C ILE A 277 -2.88 26.08 13.35
N ALA A 278 -2.88 26.39 12.06
CA ALA A 278 -4.06 26.33 11.18
C ALA A 278 -4.38 24.90 10.71
N VAL A 279 -3.57 23.92 11.10
CA VAL A 279 -3.69 22.52 10.70
C VAL A 279 -4.86 21.86 11.43
N SER A 280 -5.75 21.19 10.68
CA SER A 280 -6.91 20.48 11.22
C SER A 280 -6.72 18.96 11.27
N ARG A 281 -5.66 18.44 10.63
CA ARG A 281 -5.36 17.00 10.54
C ARG A 281 -3.88 16.70 10.78
N LEU A 282 -3.59 15.63 11.52
CA LEU A 282 -2.24 15.10 11.67
C LEU A 282 -2.12 13.74 10.99
N TYR A 283 -1.02 13.54 10.27
CA TYR A 283 -0.60 12.23 9.78
C TYR A 283 0.53 11.73 10.65
N LEU A 284 0.32 10.59 11.30
CA LEU A 284 1.32 9.89 12.09
C LEU A 284 1.73 8.62 11.33
N PRO A 285 2.86 8.64 10.59
CA PRO A 285 3.39 7.45 9.94
C PRO A 285 3.81 6.41 10.99
N MET A 286 3.49 5.14 10.73
CA MET A 286 3.90 4.06 11.63
C MET A 286 5.41 3.86 11.68
N GLU A 287 6.13 4.23 10.61
CA GLU A 287 7.60 4.27 10.59
C GLU A 287 8.16 5.23 11.64
N ALA A 288 7.59 6.44 11.77
CA ALA A 288 8.02 7.40 12.79
C ALA A 288 7.78 6.89 14.22
N VAL A 289 6.71 6.12 14.41
CA VAL A 289 6.42 5.46 15.69
C VAL A 289 7.42 4.33 15.97
N GLU A 290 7.74 3.51 14.97
CA GLU A 290 8.72 2.44 15.08
C GLU A 290 10.12 2.99 15.40
N ASP A 291 10.53 4.05 14.72
CA ASP A 291 11.79 4.74 15.02
C ASP A 291 11.78 5.24 16.47
N ALA A 292 10.73 5.94 16.90
CA ALA A 292 10.64 6.46 18.27
C ALA A 292 10.64 5.36 19.35
N LEU A 293 10.19 4.14 19.02
CA LEU A 293 10.22 2.99 19.92
C LEU A 293 11.58 2.28 19.98
N ASN A 294 12.43 2.49 18.97
CA ASN A 294 13.75 1.85 18.84
C ASN A 294 14.91 2.71 19.35
N PHE A 295 14.67 3.99 19.68
CA PHE A 295 15.59 4.90 20.35
C PHE A 295 15.35 4.93 21.87
#